data_AF-A0A959CTR0-F1
#
_entry.id   AF-A0A959CTR0-F1
#
_cell.length_a   1.000
_cell.length_b   1.000
_cell.length_c   1.000
_cell.angle_alpha   90.00
_cell.angle_beta   90.00
_cell.angle_gamma   90.00
#
_symmetry.space_group_name_H-M   'P 1'
#
loop_
_entity.id
_entity.type
_entity.pdbx_description
1 polymer ?
#
loop_
_entity_poly.entity_id
_entity_poly.type
_entity_poly.pdbx_seq_one_letter_code
_entity_poly.pdbx_strand_id
1 'polypeptide(L)'
;MLEIRLNGHFLEMWDSIDELPFSRFQEYNRAVMLDSGLGSDIPAIDRHLNQARRYNANKDTANTEQTLLNMRQAIAFVLDKSSPEGQAFVALIARMNGRAVEDISPEGTKKILENLSRRGLTVGKLRGFLEYVKKNWTPSWKLFFRAWLTVAGRKNTTPA
;
A
#
# COMPACT_ATOMS: atom_id res chain seq x y z
N MET A 1 6.96 -7.00 16.00
CA MET A 1 5.48 -6.94 16.11
C MET A 1 5.07 -5.75 16.97
N LEU A 2 4.17 -4.90 16.46
CA LEU A 2 3.64 -3.72 17.14
C LEU A 2 2.20 -3.95 17.61
N GLU A 3 1.93 -3.60 18.86
CA GLU A 3 0.61 -3.67 19.46
C GLU A 3 -0.06 -2.29 19.49
N ILE A 4 -1.24 -2.17 18.89
CA ILE A 4 -2.01 -0.92 18.85
C ILE A 4 -3.36 -1.11 19.52
N ARG A 5 -3.70 -0.17 20.40
CA ARG A 5 -5.06 -0.04 20.95
C ARG A 5 -5.83 1.02 20.20
N LEU A 6 -6.90 0.61 19.53
CA LEU A 6 -7.87 1.48 18.85
C LEU A 6 -9.23 1.35 19.54
N ASN A 7 -9.46 2.16 20.57
CA ASN A 7 -10.78 2.32 21.24
C ASN A 7 -11.52 0.98 21.48
N GLY A 8 -10.82 0.04 22.10
CA GLY A 8 -11.35 -1.29 22.43
C GLY A 8 -11.01 -2.40 21.44
N HIS A 9 -10.40 -2.09 20.29
CA HIS A 9 -9.69 -3.08 19.47
C HIS A 9 -8.23 -3.17 19.86
N PHE A 10 -7.74 -4.39 19.95
CA PHE A 10 -6.33 -4.71 20.05
C PHE A 10 -5.86 -5.23 18.69
N LEU A 11 -4.95 -4.51 18.05
CA LEU A 11 -4.34 -4.90 16.79
C LEU A 11 -2.90 -5.32 17.04
N GLU A 12 -2.54 -6.48 16.53
CA GLU A 12 -1.15 -6.92 16.43
C GLU A 12 -0.74 -6.76 14.97
N MET A 13 0.22 -5.88 14.72
CA MET A 13 0.63 -5.49 13.38
C MET A 13 2.10 -5.80 13.16
N TRP A 14 2.44 -6.14 11.92
CA TRP A 14 3.83 -6.27 11.51
C TRP A 14 4.47 -4.87 11.48
N ASP A 15 5.62 -4.75 12.11
CA ASP A 15 6.43 -3.54 12.23
C ASP A 15 7.78 -3.64 11.53
N SER A 16 8.00 -4.73 10.79
CA SER A 16 9.11 -4.92 9.84
C SER A 16 8.59 -5.56 8.54
N ILE A 17 9.13 -5.12 7.39
CA ILE A 17 8.91 -5.80 6.09
C ILE A 17 9.47 -7.21 6.13
N ASP A 18 10.62 -7.40 6.77
CA ASP A 18 11.35 -8.68 6.75
C ASP A 18 10.60 -9.78 7.50
N GLU A 19 9.72 -9.39 8.44
CA GLU A 19 8.86 -10.31 9.19
C GLU A 19 7.49 -10.52 8.52
N LEU A 20 7.16 -9.73 7.49
CA LEU A 20 5.86 -9.77 6.84
C LEU A 20 5.73 -11.05 5.99
N PRO A 21 4.69 -11.87 6.16
CA PRO A 21 4.46 -13.02 5.31
C PRO A 21 4.42 -12.62 3.82
N PHE A 22 5.02 -13.42 2.96
CA PHE A 22 5.23 -13.06 1.55
C PHE A 22 3.94 -12.65 0.81
N SER A 23 2.83 -13.35 1.05
CA SER A 23 1.52 -13.01 0.46
C SER A 23 1.02 -11.63 0.90
N ARG A 24 1.24 -11.27 2.17
CA ARG A 24 0.89 -9.95 2.73
C ARG A 24 1.80 -8.85 2.19
N PHE A 25 3.08 -9.16 2.00
CA PHE A 25 4.02 -8.23 1.36
C PHE A 25 3.61 -7.90 -0.07
N GLN A 26 3.19 -8.91 -0.85
CA GLN A 26 2.68 -8.68 -2.20
C GLN A 26 1.44 -7.78 -2.21
N GLU A 27 0.46 -8.05 -1.33
CA GLU A 27 -0.74 -7.21 -1.24
C GLU A 27 -0.44 -5.79 -0.75
N TYR A 28 0.42 -5.64 0.26
CA TYR A 28 0.86 -4.33 0.74
C TYR A 28 1.49 -3.52 -0.38
N ASN A 29 2.46 -4.09 -1.10
CA ASN A 29 3.14 -3.38 -2.19
C ASN A 29 2.17 -3.04 -3.33
N ARG A 30 1.31 -3.98 -3.72
CA ARG A 30 0.30 -3.75 -4.76
C ARG A 30 -0.59 -2.57 -4.37
N ALA A 31 -1.08 -2.57 -3.13
CA ALA A 31 -1.96 -1.54 -2.61
C ALA A 31 -1.28 -0.16 -2.53
N VAL A 32 -0.04 -0.09 -2.05
CA VAL A 32 0.75 1.15 -2.02
C VAL A 32 1.03 1.69 -3.44
N MET A 33 1.36 0.81 -4.40
CA MET A 33 1.56 1.22 -5.79
C MET A 33 0.28 1.80 -6.39
N LEU A 34 -0.85 1.13 -6.21
CA LEU A 34 -2.16 1.60 -6.69
C LEU A 34 -2.55 2.94 -6.06
N ASP A 35 -2.34 3.10 -4.76
CA ASP A 35 -2.65 4.36 -4.06
C ASP A 35 -1.82 5.53 -4.62
N SER A 36 -0.51 5.31 -4.83
CA SER A 36 0.40 6.34 -5.34
C SER A 36 0.07 6.79 -6.77
N GLY A 37 -0.41 5.86 -7.61
CA GLY A 37 -0.68 6.13 -9.03
C GLY A 37 -2.12 6.56 -9.32
N LEU A 38 -3.09 6.08 -8.55
CA LEU A 38 -4.52 6.27 -8.84
C LEU A 38 -5.21 7.12 -7.77
N GLY A 39 -4.97 6.82 -6.50
CA GLY A 39 -5.75 7.34 -5.37
C GLY A 39 -7.21 6.83 -5.37
N SER A 40 -7.93 7.11 -4.29
CA SER A 40 -9.31 6.62 -4.08
C SER A 40 -10.24 7.69 -3.50
N ASP A 41 -9.93 8.96 -3.74
CA ASP A 41 -10.66 10.11 -3.22
C ASP A 41 -10.88 11.21 -4.27
N ILE A 42 -11.76 12.16 -3.96
CA ILE A 42 -12.05 13.31 -4.83
C ILE A 42 -10.77 14.12 -5.17
N PRO A 43 -9.87 14.41 -4.21
CA PRO A 43 -8.60 15.04 -4.54
C PRO A 43 -7.77 14.29 -5.59
N ALA A 44 -7.78 12.95 -5.61
CA ALA A 44 -7.09 12.18 -6.63
C ALA A 44 -7.72 12.36 -8.02
N ILE A 45 -9.05 12.38 -8.10
CA ILE A 45 -9.78 12.65 -9.34
C ILE A 45 -9.41 14.04 -9.88
N ASP A 46 -9.40 15.06 -9.01
CA ASP A 46 -9.02 16.43 -9.40
C ASP A 46 -7.56 16.53 -9.85
N ARG A 47 -6.64 15.80 -9.21
CA ARG A 47 -5.24 15.72 -9.65
C ARG A 47 -5.13 15.15 -11.06
N HIS A 48 -5.81 14.04 -11.35
CA HIS A 48 -5.79 13.43 -12.68
C HIS A 48 -6.45 14.33 -13.73
N LEU A 49 -7.57 14.97 -13.42
CA LEU A 49 -8.22 15.92 -14.32
C LEU A 49 -7.27 17.07 -14.70
N ASN A 50 -6.62 17.68 -13.71
CA ASN A 50 -5.67 18.77 -13.95
C ASN A 50 -4.45 18.30 -14.74
N GLN A 51 -3.95 17.10 -14.48
CA GLN A 51 -2.82 16.52 -15.20
C GLN A 51 -3.18 16.20 -16.66
N ALA A 52 -4.38 15.64 -16.91
CA ALA A 52 -4.88 15.38 -18.26
C ALA A 52 -5.02 16.67 -19.06
N ARG A 53 -5.54 17.75 -18.45
CA ARG A 53 -5.60 19.08 -19.07
C ARG A 53 -4.23 19.60 -19.49
N ARG A 54 -3.20 19.39 -18.65
CA ARG A 54 -1.81 19.79 -18.96
C ARG A 54 -1.23 19.00 -20.13
N TYR A 55 -1.36 17.67 -20.13
CA TYR A 55 -0.90 16.84 -21.24
C TYR A 55 -1.61 17.19 -22.54
N ASN A 56 -2.94 17.42 -22.49
CA ASN A 56 -3.71 17.81 -23.66
C ASN A 56 -3.26 19.17 -24.22
N ALA A 57 -2.99 20.16 -23.37
CA ALA A 57 -2.46 21.46 -23.78
C ALA A 57 -1.10 21.33 -24.50
N ASN A 58 -0.29 20.33 -24.11
CA ASN A 58 1.00 20.02 -24.74
C ASN A 58 0.88 19.10 -25.97
N LYS A 59 -0.34 18.77 -26.41
CA LYS A 59 -0.64 17.80 -27.50
C LYS A 59 -0.08 16.40 -27.24
N ASP A 60 0.16 16.06 -25.97
CA ASP A 60 0.61 14.74 -25.54
C ASP A 60 -0.59 13.82 -25.35
N THR A 61 -1.10 13.28 -26.46
CA THR A 61 -2.33 12.48 -26.49
C THR A 61 -2.20 11.17 -25.71
N ALA A 62 -1.03 10.54 -25.75
CA ALA A 62 -0.78 9.28 -25.04
C ALA A 62 -0.89 9.46 -23.52
N ASN A 63 -0.21 10.46 -22.96
CA ASN A 63 -0.29 10.71 -21.52
C ASN A 63 -1.64 11.30 -21.11
N THR A 64 -2.33 12.02 -21.99
CA THR A 64 -3.70 12.47 -21.75
C THR A 64 -4.63 11.28 -21.56
N GLU A 65 -4.64 10.33 -22.50
CA GLU A 65 -5.49 9.14 -22.44
C GLU A 65 -5.20 8.30 -21.19
N GLN A 66 -3.92 8.02 -20.91
CA GLN A 66 -3.54 7.26 -19.72
C GLN A 66 -4.01 7.94 -18.43
N THR A 67 -3.91 9.27 -18.36
CA THR A 67 -4.35 10.03 -17.18
C THR A 67 -5.88 10.01 -17.02
N LEU A 68 -6.63 10.06 -18.12
CA LEU A 68 -8.10 9.90 -18.08
C LEU A 68 -8.50 8.49 -17.64
N LEU A 69 -7.78 7.45 -18.07
CA LEU A 69 -7.99 6.08 -17.60
C LEU A 69 -7.71 5.94 -16.09
N ASN A 70 -6.64 6.56 -15.60
CA ASN A 70 -6.33 6.62 -14.16
C ASN A 70 -7.43 7.34 -13.38
N MET A 71 -7.94 8.46 -13.90
CA MET A 71 -9.07 9.18 -13.33
C MET A 71 -10.33 8.30 -13.26
N ARG A 72 -10.66 7.60 -14.34
CA ARG A 72 -11.79 6.65 -14.38
C ARG A 72 -11.65 5.57 -13.31
N GLN A 73 -10.44 5.05 -13.11
CA GLN A 73 -10.19 4.04 -12.09
C GLN A 73 -10.31 4.61 -10.66
N ALA A 74 -9.83 5.84 -10.42
CA ALA A 74 -10.02 6.53 -9.14
C ALA A 74 -11.52 6.74 -8.82
N ILE A 75 -12.33 7.10 -9.83
CA ILE A 75 -13.80 7.19 -9.70
C ILE A 75 -14.39 5.83 -9.32
N ALA A 76 -13.99 4.75 -9.99
CA ALA A 76 -14.47 3.40 -9.66
C ALA A 76 -14.17 3.03 -8.20
N PHE A 77 -12.96 3.33 -7.71
CA PHE A 77 -12.61 3.09 -6.31
C PHE A 77 -13.50 3.85 -5.32
N VAL A 78 -13.81 5.13 -5.60
CA VAL A 78 -14.73 5.92 -4.78
C VAL A 78 -16.13 5.30 -4.75
N LEU A 79 -16.66 4.90 -5.92
CA LEU A 79 -18.00 4.31 -6.03
C LEU A 79 -18.10 2.97 -5.30
N ASP A 80 -17.07 2.13 -5.44
CA ASP A 80 -17.03 0.80 -4.80
C ASP A 80 -16.70 0.87 -3.30
N LYS A 81 -16.32 2.06 -2.81
CA LYS A 81 -15.76 2.28 -1.47
C LYS A 81 -14.55 1.38 -1.22
N SER A 82 -13.76 1.14 -2.26
CA SER A 82 -12.50 0.42 -2.15
C SER A 82 -11.37 1.44 -1.99
N SER A 83 -10.47 1.17 -1.06
CA SER A 83 -9.35 2.06 -0.75
C SER A 83 -8.06 1.25 -0.83
N PRO A 84 -7.22 1.49 -1.86
CA PRO A 84 -5.87 0.92 -1.90
C PRO A 84 -5.06 1.30 -0.65
N GLU A 85 -5.20 2.54 -0.17
CA GLU A 85 -4.63 2.98 1.11
C GLU A 85 -5.08 2.07 2.29
N GLY A 86 -6.38 1.78 2.36
CA GLY A 86 -6.96 0.86 3.35
C GLY A 86 -6.50 -0.59 3.20
N GLN A 87 -6.31 -1.07 1.98
CA GLN A 87 -5.77 -2.41 1.70
C GLN A 87 -4.34 -2.53 2.20
N ALA A 88 -3.50 -1.51 1.96
CA ALA A 88 -2.14 -1.47 2.49
C ALA A 88 -2.14 -1.55 4.02
N PHE A 89 -3.04 -0.81 4.69
CA PHE A 89 -3.17 -0.87 6.15
C PHE A 89 -3.57 -2.26 6.67
N VAL A 90 -4.58 -2.89 6.08
CA VAL A 90 -5.07 -4.21 6.52
C VAL A 90 -4.05 -5.33 6.27
N ALA A 91 -3.26 -5.23 5.19
CA ALA A 91 -2.18 -6.17 4.90
C ALA A 91 -1.13 -6.26 6.04
N LEU A 92 -1.03 -5.22 6.88
CA LEU A 92 -0.12 -5.17 8.02
C LEU A 92 -0.71 -5.73 9.32
N ILE A 93 -2.04 -5.90 9.40
CA ILE A 93 -2.70 -6.44 10.60
C ILE A 93 -2.53 -7.96 10.61
N ALA A 94 -1.73 -8.48 11.53
CA ALA A 94 -1.60 -9.91 11.75
C ALA A 94 -2.81 -10.46 12.52
N ARG A 95 -3.20 -9.79 13.60
CA ARG A 95 -4.32 -10.21 14.47
C ARG A 95 -5.16 -9.02 14.91
N MET A 96 -6.46 -9.25 15.08
CA MET A 96 -7.42 -8.31 15.63
C MET A 96 -8.19 -8.99 16.76
N ASN A 97 -8.14 -8.43 17.96
CA ASN A 97 -8.77 -8.96 19.17
C ASN A 97 -8.43 -10.44 19.43
N GLY A 98 -7.16 -10.79 19.25
CA GLY A 98 -6.67 -12.15 19.44
C GLY A 98 -7.10 -13.15 18.37
N ARG A 99 -7.70 -12.72 17.25
CA ARG A 99 -7.99 -13.57 16.08
C ARG A 99 -7.09 -13.20 14.92
N ALA A 100 -6.54 -14.19 14.22
CA ALA A 100 -5.77 -13.96 13.02
C ALA A 100 -6.64 -13.28 11.95
N VAL A 101 -6.08 -12.27 11.31
CA VAL A 101 -6.64 -11.72 10.08
C VAL A 101 -6.10 -12.59 8.94
N GLU A 102 -6.97 -13.18 8.15
CA GLU A 102 -6.57 -14.04 7.02
C GLU A 102 -7.17 -13.53 5.71
N ASP A 103 -8.41 -13.06 5.77
CA ASP A 103 -9.10 -12.44 4.64
C ASP A 103 -8.64 -11.00 4.43
N ILE A 104 -7.63 -10.83 3.59
CA ILE A 104 -7.11 -9.54 3.12
C ILE A 104 -7.60 -9.19 1.71
N SER A 105 -8.65 -9.86 1.23
CA SER A 105 -9.33 -9.50 -0.03
C SER A 105 -9.90 -8.07 0.04
N PRO A 106 -10.31 -7.47 -1.09
CA PRO A 106 -11.00 -6.18 -1.07
C PRO A 106 -12.24 -6.16 -0.16
N GLU A 107 -13.05 -7.22 -0.18
CA GLU A 107 -14.24 -7.37 0.65
C GLU A 107 -13.90 -7.56 2.13
N GLY A 108 -12.91 -8.41 2.43
CA GLY A 108 -12.41 -8.62 3.79
C GLY A 108 -11.85 -7.33 4.39
N THR A 109 -11.02 -6.63 3.62
CA THR A 109 -10.47 -5.31 3.95
C THR A 109 -11.57 -4.32 4.27
N LYS A 110 -12.60 -4.22 3.42
CA LYS A 110 -13.73 -3.31 3.63
C LYS A 110 -14.44 -3.59 4.95
N LYS A 111 -14.74 -4.85 5.26
CA LYS A 111 -15.37 -5.24 6.53
C LYS A 111 -14.52 -4.88 7.74
N ILE A 112 -13.20 -5.10 7.66
CA ILE A 112 -12.26 -4.76 8.74
C ILE A 112 -12.23 -3.25 8.96
N LEU A 113 -12.09 -2.46 7.89
CA LEU A 113 -12.06 -1.00 7.97
C LEU A 113 -13.38 -0.43 8.49
N GLU A 114 -14.53 -0.97 8.07
CA GLU A 114 -15.84 -0.58 8.60
C GLU A 114 -15.95 -0.87 10.11
N ASN A 115 -15.45 -2.01 10.56
CA ASN A 115 -15.44 -2.38 11.97
C ASN A 115 -14.58 -1.42 12.80
N LEU A 116 -13.34 -1.17 12.35
CA LEU A 116 -12.41 -0.26 13.01
C LEU A 116 -12.91 1.20 12.97
N SER A 117 -13.57 1.61 11.88
CA SER A 117 -14.14 2.96 11.72
C SER A 117 -15.25 3.23 12.75
N ARG A 118 -16.15 2.27 13.00
CA ARG A 118 -17.17 2.36 14.07
C ARG A 118 -16.57 2.57 15.46
N ARG A 119 -15.29 2.25 15.63
CA ARG A 119 -14.54 2.39 16.88
C ARG A 119 -13.58 3.58 16.85
N GLY A 120 -13.60 4.41 15.81
CA GLY A 120 -12.82 5.65 15.75
C GLY A 120 -11.45 5.52 15.10
N LEU A 121 -11.25 4.52 14.24
CA LEU A 121 -10.25 4.62 13.17
C LEU A 121 -10.66 5.77 12.24
N THR A 122 -9.77 6.74 12.08
CA THR A 122 -9.93 7.84 11.13
C THR A 122 -8.89 7.73 10.03
N VAL A 123 -9.14 8.37 8.89
CA VAL A 123 -8.15 8.44 7.79
C VAL A 123 -6.82 9.00 8.30
N GLY A 124 -6.84 10.01 9.19
CA GLY A 124 -5.63 10.57 9.79
C GLY A 124 -4.82 9.56 10.61
N LYS A 125 -5.49 8.69 11.39
CA LYS A 125 -4.80 7.63 12.15
C LYS A 125 -4.21 6.57 11.21
N LEU A 126 -4.95 6.20 10.17
CA LEU A 126 -4.48 5.27 9.15
C LEU A 126 -3.24 5.81 8.45
N ARG A 127 -3.28 7.06 7.98
CA ARG A 127 -2.14 7.75 7.35
C ARG A 127 -0.94 7.84 8.27
N GLY A 128 -1.15 8.30 9.50
CA GLY A 128 -0.09 8.41 10.49
C GLY A 128 0.60 7.06 10.75
N PHE A 129 -0.18 5.97 10.77
CA PHE A 129 0.37 4.63 10.88
C PHE A 129 1.19 4.21 9.65
N LEU A 130 0.63 4.36 8.44
CA LEU A 130 1.35 4.01 7.21
C LEU A 130 2.64 4.83 7.04
N GLU A 131 2.64 6.10 7.45
CA GLU A 131 3.84 6.94 7.47
C GLU A 131 4.86 6.47 8.51
N TYR A 132 4.42 6.11 9.72
CA TYR A 132 5.29 5.53 10.74
C TYR A 132 5.97 4.26 10.21
N VAL A 133 5.19 3.35 9.64
CA VAL A 133 5.65 2.12 9.03
C VAL A 133 6.67 2.42 7.94
N LYS A 134 6.35 3.31 6.98
CA LYS A 134 7.26 3.71 5.91
C LYS A 134 8.60 4.27 6.44
N LYS A 135 8.57 5.11 7.48
CA LYS A 135 9.79 5.69 8.08
C LYS A 135 10.65 4.63 8.77
N ASN A 136 10.03 3.73 9.53
CA ASN A 136 10.75 2.73 10.32
C ASN A 136 11.13 1.48 9.51
N TRP A 137 10.43 1.21 8.40
CA TRP A 137 10.78 0.18 7.41
C TRP A 137 11.91 0.60 6.48
N THR A 138 12.48 1.78 6.69
CA THR A 138 13.70 2.20 6.00
C THR A 138 14.96 1.92 6.85
N PRO A 139 15.45 0.67 6.93
CA PRO A 139 16.89 0.42 7.15
C PRO A 139 17.54 -0.30 5.95
N SER A 140 18.28 0.47 5.14
CA SER A 140 19.30 0.01 4.19
C SER A 140 18.90 -0.92 3.01
N TRP A 141 18.24 -0.36 1.99
CA TRP A 141 18.37 -0.90 0.62
C TRP A 141 19.85 -1.11 0.21
N LYS A 142 20.78 -0.37 0.84
CA LYS A 142 22.25 -0.53 0.72
C LYS A 142 22.78 -1.93 1.10
N LEU A 143 22.16 -2.64 2.05
CA LEU A 143 22.61 -3.99 2.45
C LEU A 143 22.14 -5.06 1.47
N PHE A 144 20.89 -4.96 0.99
CA PHE A 144 20.33 -5.86 -0.02
C PHE A 144 21.10 -5.79 -1.36
N PHE A 145 21.46 -4.57 -1.83
CA PHE A 145 22.27 -4.42 -3.03
C PHE A 145 23.72 -4.88 -2.86
N ARG A 146 24.34 -4.70 -1.67
CA ARG A 146 25.71 -5.18 -1.42
C ARG A 146 25.82 -6.70 -1.44
N ALA A 147 24.88 -7.40 -0.81
CA ALA A 147 24.88 -8.86 -0.75
C ALA A 147 24.69 -9.49 -2.14
N TRP A 148 23.81 -8.92 -2.97
CA TRP A 148 23.56 -9.42 -4.32
C TRP A 148 24.74 -9.17 -5.29
N LEU A 149 25.41 -8.01 -5.18
CA LEU A 149 26.60 -7.71 -5.98
C LEU A 149 27.83 -8.55 -5.59
N THR A 150 27.92 -9.03 -4.35
CA THR A 150 29.00 -9.96 -3.94
C THR A 150 28.82 -11.39 -4.46
N VAL A 151 27.58 -11.83 -4.73
CA VAL A 151 27.30 -13.19 -5.23
C VAL A 151 27.53 -13.30 -6.74
N ALA A 152 27.28 -12.24 -7.51
CA ALA A 152 27.50 -12.20 -8.96
C ALA A 152 28.99 -12.27 -9.39
N GLY A 153 29.94 -12.24 -8.44
CA GLY A 153 31.38 -12.20 -8.70
C GLY A 153 32.12 -13.55 -8.71
N ARG A 154 31.51 -14.67 -8.32
CA ARG A 154 32.18 -15.99 -8.42
C ARG A 154 31.95 -16.61 -9.80
N LYS A 155 32.76 -16.21 -10.78
CA LYS A 155 32.92 -16.98 -12.03
C LYS A 155 33.47 -18.36 -11.69
N ASN A 156 32.84 -19.38 -12.25
CA ASN A 156 33.30 -20.77 -12.26
C ASN A 156 34.75 -20.85 -12.75
N THR A 157 35.67 -21.25 -11.88
CA THR A 157 36.96 -21.81 -12.30
C THR A 157 36.83 -23.33 -12.29
N THR A 158 36.61 -23.91 -13.47
CA THR A 158 36.77 -25.34 -13.70
C THR A 158 38.22 -25.74 -13.42
N PRO A 159 38.53 -26.78 -12.62
CA PRO A 159 39.87 -27.32 -12.58
C PRO A 159 40.15 -28.10 -13.88
N ALA A 160 41.38 -27.97 -14.36
CA ALA A 160 41.95 -28.66 -15.51
C ALA A 160 42.10 -30.17 -15.28
#